data_AF-A0A9W8HQR1-F1
#
_entry.id   AF-A0A9W8HQR1-F1
#
_cell.length_a   1.000
_cell.length_b   1.000
_cell.length_c   1.000
_cell.angle_alpha   90.00
_cell.angle_beta   90.00
_cell.angle_gamma   90.00
#
_symmetry.space_group_name_H-M   'P 1'
#
loop_
_entity.id
_entity.type
_entity.pdbx_description
1 polymer ?
#
loop_
_entity_poly.entity_id
_entity_poly.type
_entity_poly.pdbx_seq_one_letter_code
_entity_poly.pdbx_strand_id
1 'polypeptide(L)'
;MSRCTEEPGMNANSQPQVLYEDNYLKVTEEAVTVKRYYFPTLGSRTIPWRQVEWVKMASEVDVGWLQLEMWGNGFGRIWWNFKVRLLNIGRSRYSGSLNNRLSQILANNIVIKVKEARIWPGSYVKHPDAAMAAI
;
A
#
# COMPACT_ATOMS: atom_id res chain seq x y z
N MET A 1 39.25 -36.92 -23.75
CA MET A 1 39.26 -36.17 -22.48
C MET A 1 39.46 -34.71 -22.87
N SER A 2 38.60 -33.74 -22.64
CA SER A 2 37.39 -33.63 -21.81
C SER A 2 36.55 -32.47 -22.38
N ARG A 3 35.22 -32.58 -22.33
CA ARG A 3 34.31 -31.46 -22.62
C ARG A 3 34.45 -30.43 -21.50
N CYS A 4 34.80 -29.20 -21.85
CA CYS A 4 34.56 -28.05 -20.97
C CYS A 4 33.07 -27.73 -21.06
N THR A 5 32.33 -28.15 -20.04
CA THR A 5 30.95 -27.72 -19.80
C THR A 5 31.02 -26.27 -19.32
N GLU A 6 30.61 -25.32 -20.14
CA GLU A 6 30.35 -23.95 -19.69
C GLU A 6 29.07 -23.97 -18.84
N GLU A 7 29.23 -23.91 -17.52
CA GLU A 7 28.12 -23.70 -16.60
C GLU A 7 27.62 -22.25 -16.76
N PRO A 8 26.32 -22.02 -17.02
CA PRO A 8 25.81 -20.66 -17.06
C PRO A 8 25.84 -20.07 -15.64
N GLY A 9 26.65 -19.02 -15.49
CA GLY A 9 26.85 -18.26 -14.26
C GLY A 9 25.53 -17.83 -13.63
N MET A 10 25.22 -18.46 -12.49
CA MET A 10 24.00 -18.29 -11.73
C MET A 10 24.14 -17.13 -10.74
N ASN A 11 24.48 -15.92 -11.21
CA ASN A 11 24.69 -14.76 -10.34
C ASN A 11 23.99 -13.51 -10.88
N ALA A 12 22.66 -13.53 -10.96
CA ALA A 12 21.89 -12.30 -11.04
C ALA A 12 21.17 -12.12 -9.70
N ASN A 13 21.76 -11.29 -8.84
CA ASN A 13 21.07 -10.69 -7.71
C ASN A 13 20.04 -9.70 -8.28
N SER A 14 19.02 -10.23 -8.97
CA SER A 14 17.96 -9.47 -9.64
C SER A 14 17.03 -8.96 -8.55
N GLN A 15 17.41 -7.85 -7.92
CA GLN A 15 16.45 -7.09 -7.15
C GLN A 15 15.32 -6.71 -8.12
N PRO A 16 14.06 -7.10 -7.83
CA PRO A 16 12.97 -6.86 -8.76
C PRO A 16 12.87 -5.37 -9.06
N GLN A 17 12.73 -5.03 -10.34
CA GLN A 17 12.71 -3.66 -10.80
C GLN A 17 11.61 -2.87 -10.07
N VAL A 18 11.98 -1.73 -9.51
CA VAL A 18 11.06 -0.85 -8.77
C VAL A 18 10.38 0.07 -9.77
N LEU A 19 9.05 -0.06 -9.90
CA LEU A 19 8.23 0.73 -10.81
C LEU A 19 7.72 2.01 -10.13
N TYR A 20 7.43 1.93 -8.83
CA TYR A 20 7.01 3.07 -8.02
C TYR A 20 7.42 2.87 -6.56
N GLU A 21 7.88 3.92 -5.89
CA GLU A 21 8.18 3.87 -4.47
C GLU A 21 7.93 5.22 -3.79
N ASP A 22 7.19 5.18 -2.68
CA ASP A 22 7.07 6.29 -1.75
C ASP A 22 7.25 5.83 -0.29
N ASN A 23 6.92 6.70 0.66
CA ASN A 23 7.06 6.43 2.09
C ASN A 23 6.12 5.33 2.64
N TYR A 24 5.15 4.89 1.85
CA TYR A 24 3.96 4.16 2.25
C TYR A 24 3.68 2.95 1.35
N LEU A 25 4.10 3.00 0.09
CA LEU A 25 3.91 1.98 -0.92
C LEU A 25 5.20 1.79 -1.71
N LYS A 26 5.50 0.55 -2.06
CA LYS A 26 6.48 0.19 -3.07
C LYS A 26 5.85 -0.81 -4.04
N VAL A 27 6.05 -0.59 -5.32
CA VAL A 27 5.54 -1.42 -6.42
C VAL A 27 6.75 -1.90 -7.21
N THR A 28 6.86 -3.20 -7.36
CA THR A 28 7.84 -3.85 -8.23
C THR A 28 7.12 -4.70 -9.27
N GLU A 29 7.85 -5.23 -10.24
CA GLU A 29 7.28 -6.12 -11.26
C GLU A 29 6.63 -7.39 -10.68
N GLU A 30 7.03 -7.80 -9.48
CA GLU A 30 6.59 -9.07 -8.88
C GLU A 30 5.57 -8.89 -7.74
N ALA A 31 5.59 -7.74 -7.07
CA ALA A 31 4.81 -7.54 -5.86
C ALA A 31 4.51 -6.06 -5.56
N VAL A 32 3.51 -5.87 -4.69
CA VAL A 32 3.24 -4.61 -4.00
C VAL A 32 3.59 -4.75 -2.52
N THR A 33 4.37 -3.81 -2.01
CA THR A 33 4.73 -3.71 -0.59
C THR A 33 4.05 -2.51 0.04
N VAL A 34 3.13 -2.78 0.97
CA VAL A 34 2.53 -1.76 1.83
C VAL A 34 3.44 -1.55 3.03
N LYS A 35 4.06 -0.39 3.12
CA LYS A 35 4.94 0.00 4.23
C LYS A 35 4.12 0.51 5.41
N ARG A 36 4.65 0.37 6.62
CA ARG A 36 4.01 0.83 7.87
C ARG A 36 2.62 0.20 8.08
N TYR A 37 2.45 -1.05 7.63
CA TYR A 37 1.19 -1.78 7.62
C TYR A 37 0.80 -2.37 8.98
N TYR A 38 1.79 -2.76 9.80
CA TYR A 38 1.55 -3.46 11.07
C TYR A 38 2.10 -2.68 12.26
N PHE A 39 1.28 -2.51 13.29
CA PHE A 39 1.67 -1.93 14.59
C PHE A 39 1.60 -2.99 15.69
N PRO A 40 2.50 -2.95 16.69
CA PRO A 40 3.44 -1.88 17.05
C PRO A 40 4.75 -1.80 16.26
N THR A 41 5.04 -2.77 15.38
CA THR A 41 6.38 -2.92 14.81
C THR A 41 6.66 -2.10 13.54
N LEU A 42 5.76 -1.22 13.10
CA LEU A 42 5.87 -0.43 11.84
C LEU A 42 6.38 -1.27 10.66
N GLY A 43 5.86 -2.50 10.54
CA GLY A 43 6.32 -3.47 9.55
C GLY A 43 5.88 -3.11 8.12
N SER A 44 6.47 -3.78 7.15
CA SER A 44 6.01 -3.76 5.76
C SER A 44 5.37 -5.10 5.40
N ARG A 45 4.32 -5.07 4.60
CA ARG A 45 3.67 -6.28 4.07
C ARG A 45 3.86 -6.31 2.56
N THR A 46 4.60 -7.31 2.08
CA THR A 46 4.77 -7.58 0.65
C THR A 46 3.72 -8.59 0.18
N ILE A 47 3.05 -8.27 -0.92
CA ILE A 47 1.95 -9.04 -1.51
C ILE A 47 2.31 -9.28 -2.98
N PRO A 48 2.61 -10.52 -3.37
CA PRO A 48 2.87 -10.86 -4.77
C PRO A 48 1.66 -10.58 -5.65
N TRP A 49 1.85 -10.11 -6.89
CA TRP A 49 0.75 -9.78 -7.82
C TRP A 49 -0.21 -10.94 -8.06
N ARG A 50 0.30 -12.18 -8.10
CA ARG A 50 -0.51 -13.40 -8.22
C ARG A 50 -1.58 -13.55 -7.12
N GLN A 51 -1.37 -12.94 -5.96
CA GLN A 51 -2.30 -12.93 -4.82
C GLN A 51 -3.22 -11.71 -4.84
N VAL A 52 -2.92 -10.69 -5.63
CA VAL A 52 -3.77 -9.50 -5.77
C VAL A 52 -4.94 -9.86 -6.70
N GLU A 53 -6.15 -9.53 -6.27
CA GLU A 53 -7.36 -9.65 -7.08
C GLU A 53 -7.63 -8.35 -7.83
N TRP A 54 -7.47 -7.21 -7.15
CA TRP A 54 -7.48 -5.88 -7.76
C TRP A 54 -6.82 -4.85 -6.83
N VAL A 55 -6.41 -3.73 -7.44
CA VAL A 55 -6.05 -2.51 -6.71
C VAL A 55 -6.94 -1.40 -7.24
N LYS A 56 -7.53 -0.62 -6.34
CA LYS A 56 -8.44 0.47 -6.68
C LYS A 56 -8.22 1.66 -5.76
N MET A 57 -8.59 2.84 -6.22
CA MET A 57 -8.66 4.02 -5.38
C MET A 57 -9.76 3.83 -4.34
N ALA A 58 -9.57 4.41 -3.14
CA ALA A 58 -10.58 4.34 -2.08
C ALA A 58 -11.91 5.00 -2.51
N SER A 59 -11.86 5.99 -3.41
CA SER A 59 -13.05 6.57 -4.05
C SER A 59 -13.85 5.57 -4.89
N GLU A 60 -13.21 4.56 -5.49
CA GLU A 60 -13.87 3.58 -6.37
C GLU A 60 -14.49 2.41 -5.59
N VAL A 61 -14.05 2.19 -4.36
CA VAL A 61 -14.54 1.13 -3.47
C VAL A 61 -15.64 1.65 -2.53
N ASP A 62 -16.03 2.92 -2.67
CA ASP A 62 -16.99 3.63 -1.81
C ASP A 62 -16.67 3.45 -0.32
N VAL A 63 -15.39 3.63 0.02
CA VAL A 63 -14.94 3.52 1.41
C VAL A 63 -15.56 4.65 2.23
N GLY A 64 -16.55 4.32 3.05
CA GLY A 64 -17.20 5.28 3.95
C GLY A 64 -16.23 5.87 4.99
N TRP A 65 -16.57 7.05 5.53
CA TRP A 65 -15.75 7.80 6.50
C TRP A 65 -15.31 6.94 7.71
N LEU A 66 -16.22 6.13 8.25
CA LEU A 66 -15.98 5.21 9.37
C LEU A 66 -14.89 4.17 9.04
N GLN A 67 -14.81 3.69 7.80
CA GLN A 67 -13.79 2.72 7.39
C GLN A 67 -12.42 3.36 7.17
N LEU A 68 -12.35 4.68 6.95
CA LEU A 68 -11.11 5.46 6.83
C LEU A 68 -10.53 5.85 8.21
N GLU A 69 -11.37 6.15 9.20
CA GLU A 69 -10.94 6.58 10.54
C GLU A 69 -10.37 5.45 11.39
N MET A 70 -10.78 4.21 11.13
CA MET A 70 -10.53 3.10 12.04
C MET A 70 -9.27 2.34 11.66
N TRP A 71 -8.11 2.94 11.94
CA TRP A 71 -6.86 2.19 11.97
C TRP A 71 -6.90 1.13 13.08
N GLY A 72 -6.53 -0.11 12.74
CA GLY A 72 -6.36 -1.19 13.73
C GLY A 72 -7.64 -1.68 14.42
N ASN A 73 -8.83 -1.26 13.97
CA ASN A 73 -10.06 -1.80 14.54
C ASN A 73 -10.43 -3.11 13.84
N GLY A 74 -10.52 -4.20 14.61
CA GLY A 74 -10.80 -5.56 14.11
C GLY A 74 -12.15 -5.72 13.41
N PHE A 75 -13.03 -4.71 13.47
CA PHE A 75 -14.33 -4.70 12.77
C PHE A 75 -14.26 -4.14 11.34
N GLY A 76 -13.16 -3.50 10.93
CA GLY A 76 -12.97 -2.99 9.58
C GLY A 76 -12.45 -4.06 8.60
N ARG A 77 -13.00 -4.10 7.38
CA ARG A 77 -12.46 -4.94 6.29
C ARG A 77 -11.17 -4.40 5.67
N ILE A 78 -10.80 -3.15 5.95
CA ILE A 78 -9.62 -2.49 5.37
C ILE A 78 -8.65 -2.10 6.48
N TRP A 79 -7.38 -2.44 6.31
CA TRP A 79 -6.31 -2.06 7.23
C TRP A 79 -5.40 -1.02 6.58
N TRP A 80 -5.44 0.20 7.10
CA TRP A 80 -4.65 1.31 6.61
C TRP A 80 -3.23 1.28 7.18
N ASN A 81 -2.26 1.69 6.37
CA ASN A 81 -0.93 1.97 6.89
C ASN A 81 -0.92 3.17 7.85
N PHE A 82 0.05 3.15 8.77
CA PHE A 82 0.17 4.20 9.78
C PHE A 82 0.64 5.52 9.15
N LYS A 83 -0.32 6.43 8.94
CA LYS A 83 -0.08 7.82 8.62
C LYS A 83 -0.56 8.69 9.78
N VAL A 84 0.37 9.34 10.47
CA VAL A 84 0.10 10.26 11.60
C VAL A 84 -0.98 11.31 11.28
N ARG A 85 -1.14 11.70 10.00
CA ARG A 85 -2.19 12.62 9.55
C ARG A 85 -3.62 12.08 9.70
N LEU A 86 -3.86 10.77 9.58
CA LEU A 86 -5.20 10.18 9.73
C LEU A 86 -5.66 10.19 11.20
N LEU A 87 -4.73 10.10 12.15
CA LEU A 87 -5.04 10.15 13.59
C LEU A 87 -5.27 11.57 14.11
N ASN A 88 -4.92 12.60 13.35
CA ASN A 88 -5.03 14.00 13.78
C ASN A 88 -6.39 14.65 13.47
N ILE A 89 -7.39 13.87 13.05
CA ILE A 89 -8.76 14.35 12.78
C ILE A 89 -9.48 14.79 14.07
N GLY A 90 -8.99 14.41 15.26
CA GLY A 90 -9.62 14.74 16.55
C GLY A 90 -8.96 15.83 17.42
N ARG A 91 -7.83 16.46 17.03
CA ARG A 91 -7.05 17.32 17.96
C ARG A 91 -6.50 18.65 17.43
N SER A 92 -6.91 19.15 16.27
CA SER A 92 -6.52 20.53 15.89
C SER A 92 -7.52 21.55 16.42
N ARG A 93 -7.33 21.98 17.68
CA ARG A 93 -8.00 23.16 18.24
C ARG A 93 -7.25 24.48 18.01
N TYR A 94 -6.12 24.48 17.29
CA TYR A 94 -5.21 25.65 17.29
C TYR A 94 -4.61 26.07 15.95
N SER A 95 -5.08 25.55 14.82
CA SER A 95 -4.67 26.08 13.51
C SER A 95 -5.78 25.79 12.50
N GLY A 96 -6.41 26.84 12.01
CA GLY A 96 -7.58 26.83 11.11
C GLY A 96 -7.34 26.26 9.70
N SER A 97 -6.50 25.24 9.55
CA SER A 97 -6.35 24.51 8.29
C SER A 97 -5.88 23.07 8.55
N LEU A 98 -6.82 22.20 8.92
CA LEU A 98 -6.73 20.77 8.61
C LEU A 98 -7.80 20.42 7.58
N ASN A 99 -7.62 21.00 6.39
CA ASN A 99 -8.45 20.84 5.19
C ASN A 99 -8.17 19.52 4.45
N ASN A 100 -8.00 18.37 5.11
CA ASN A 100 -8.05 17.11 4.36
C ASN A 100 -9.53 16.78 4.13
N ARG A 101 -10.12 17.33 3.06
CA ARG A 101 -11.48 16.98 2.63
C ARG A 101 -11.55 15.46 2.38
N LEU A 102 -12.69 14.83 2.67
CA LEU A 102 -12.94 13.41 2.37
C LEU A 102 -12.51 13.03 0.96
N SER A 103 -12.84 13.88 -0.01
CA SER A 103 -12.46 13.70 -1.41
C SER A 103 -10.95 13.57 -1.59
N GLN A 104 -10.13 14.34 -0.88
CA GLN A 104 -8.67 14.25 -0.96
C GLN A 104 -8.14 12.99 -0.28
N ILE A 105 -8.78 12.52 0.78
CA ILE A 105 -8.41 11.27 1.45
C ILE A 105 -8.72 10.10 0.50
N LEU A 106 -9.91 10.08 -0.09
CA LEU A 106 -10.32 9.05 -1.05
C LEU A 106 -9.46 9.05 -2.32
N ALA A 107 -9.08 10.23 -2.81
CA ALA A 107 -8.29 10.40 -4.02
C ALA A 107 -6.79 10.11 -3.85
N ASN A 108 -6.28 9.96 -2.62
CA ASN A 108 -4.87 9.67 -2.37
C ASN A 108 -4.65 8.32 -1.67
N ASN A 109 -5.69 7.53 -1.52
CA ASN A 109 -5.64 6.25 -0.86
C ASN A 109 -6.00 5.15 -1.86
N ILE A 110 -5.24 4.06 -1.83
CA ILE A 110 -5.55 2.84 -2.58
C ILE A 110 -5.97 1.73 -1.62
N VAL A 111 -6.77 0.81 -2.13
CA VAL A 111 -7.19 -0.42 -1.47
C VAL A 111 -6.77 -1.59 -2.35
N ILE A 112 -6.09 -2.55 -1.74
CA ILE A 112 -5.59 -3.75 -2.39
C ILE A 112 -6.45 -4.91 -1.92
N LYS A 113 -7.21 -5.54 -2.82
CA LYS A 113 -7.89 -6.79 -2.51
C LYS A 113 -6.96 -7.96 -2.76
N VAL A 114 -6.78 -8.79 -1.75
CA VAL A 114 -5.95 -9.99 -1.81
C VAL A 114 -6.85 -11.21 -1.81
N LYS A 115 -6.55 -12.19 -2.67
CA LYS A 115 -7.26 -13.46 -2.76
C LYS A 115 -7.35 -14.12 -1.39
N GLU A 116 -8.55 -14.57 -1.03
CA GLU A 116 -8.85 -15.28 0.23
C GLU A 116 -8.59 -14.46 1.51
N ALA A 117 -8.18 -13.20 1.41
CA ALA A 117 -7.97 -12.33 2.56
C ALA A 117 -9.27 -11.67 2.99
N ARG A 118 -9.62 -11.84 4.28
CA ARG A 118 -10.74 -11.12 4.91
C ARG A 118 -10.44 -9.62 5.14
N ILE A 119 -9.15 -9.26 5.10
CA ILE A 119 -8.66 -7.91 5.37
C ILE A 119 -7.90 -7.42 4.16
N TRP A 120 -8.30 -6.26 3.65
CA TRP A 120 -7.74 -5.60 2.48
C TRP A 120 -6.73 -4.54 2.91
N PRO A 121 -5.49 -4.60 2.41
CA PRO A 121 -4.52 -3.57 2.70
C PRO A 121 -4.90 -2.23 2.06
N GLY A 122 -5.02 -1.21 2.89
CA GLY A 122 -5.18 0.17 2.47
C GLY A 122 -3.84 0.91 2.59
N SER A 123 -3.49 1.72 1.60
CA SER A 123 -2.27 2.53 1.62
C SER A 123 -2.53 3.94 1.15
N TYR A 124 -2.01 4.91 1.90
CA TYR A 124 -1.84 6.26 1.36
C TYR A 124 -0.74 6.26 0.29
N VAL A 125 -0.98 7.03 -0.77
CA VAL A 125 -0.07 7.22 -1.89
C VAL A 125 0.14 8.71 -2.09
N LYS A 126 1.41 9.12 -2.25
CA LYS A 126 1.72 10.55 -2.48
C LYS A 126 1.32 11.02 -3.88
N HIS A 127 1.50 10.16 -4.88
CA HIS A 127 1.18 10.42 -6.29
C HIS A 127 0.29 9.29 -6.81
N PRO A 128 -1.05 9.38 -6.62
CA PRO A 128 -1.98 8.30 -6.95
C PRO A 128 -1.93 7.91 -8.42
N ASP A 129 -1.85 8.88 -9.34
CA ASP A 129 -1.77 8.61 -10.79
C ASP A 129 -0.51 7.83 -11.17
N ALA A 130 0.64 8.19 -10.59
CA ALA A 130 1.91 7.51 -10.85
C ALA A 130 1.95 6.10 -10.25
N ALA A 131 1.35 5.91 -9.07
CA ALA A 131 1.24 4.59 -8.47
C ALA A 131 0.29 3.69 -9.25
N MET A 132 -0.89 4.19 -9.64
CA MET A 132 -1.85 3.44 -10.43
C MET A 132 -1.33 3.13 -11.83
N ALA A 133 -0.48 3.98 -12.42
CA ALA A 133 0.19 3.67 -13.69
C ALA A 133 1.27 2.59 -13.56
N ALA A 134 1.78 2.35 -12.35
CA ALA A 134 2.79 1.33 -12.06
C ALA A 134 2.18 -0.03 -11.66
N ILE A 135 0.85 -0.11 -11.50
CA ILE A 135 0.08 -1.28 -11.07
C ILE A 135 -0.69 -1.86 -12.26
#